data_AF-A0A1S1H4E0-F1
#
_entry.id   AF-A0A1S1H4E0-F1
#
_cell.length_a   1.000
_cell.length_b   1.000
_cell.length_c   1.000
_cell.angle_alpha   90.00
_cell.angle_beta   90.00
_cell.angle_gamma   90.00
#
_symmetry.space_group_name_H-M   'P 1'
#
loop_
_entity.id
_entity.type
_entity.pdbx_description
1 polymer ?
#
loop_
_entity_poly.entity_id
_entity_poly.type
_entity_poly.pdbx_seq_one_letter_code
_entity_poly.pdbx_strand_id
1 'polypeptide(L)'
;MSELYLPIRDSLGYQNVKQALERVFSINLDTITINEGEDENFNFPFVYKGYHMTMGISSTGKNRQLEAGEGGLFNIWFTQADEQRFSITFLSKIIDDKSIKRVYGRDRKSVERTLQILKDFLDSDKAAVLLKN
;
A
#
# COMPACT_ATOMS: atom_id res chain seq x y z
N MET A 1 0.66 29.62 8.16
CA MET A 1 1.54 29.18 7.05
C MET A 1 0.80 28.09 6.31
N SER A 2 0.70 28.15 4.99
CA SER A 2 0.21 27.00 4.21
C SER A 2 1.22 25.87 4.36
N GLU A 3 0.76 24.69 4.77
CA GLU A 3 1.62 23.52 4.78
C GLU A 3 2.06 23.21 3.36
N LEU A 4 3.36 23.05 3.15
CA LEU A 4 3.90 22.68 1.86
C LEU A 4 3.81 21.16 1.73
N TYR A 5 2.98 20.70 0.79
CA TYR A 5 2.94 19.31 0.33
C TYR A 5 3.84 19.17 -0.89
N LEU A 6 4.59 18.09 -0.93
CA LEU A 6 5.44 17.78 -2.08
C LEU A 6 4.60 17.17 -3.20
N PRO A 7 5.01 17.30 -4.47
CA PRO A 7 4.52 16.40 -5.51
C PRO A 7 4.66 14.95 -5.05
N ILE A 8 3.68 14.09 -5.34
CA ILE A 8 3.64 12.73 -4.80
C ILE A 8 4.94 11.97 -5.04
N ARG A 9 5.51 12.08 -6.24
CA ARG A 9 6.79 11.42 -6.59
C ARG A 9 7.97 11.89 -5.75
N ASP A 10 7.91 13.10 -5.20
CA ASP A 10 8.95 13.65 -4.33
C ASP A 10 8.65 13.37 -2.85
N SER A 11 7.45 12.89 -2.52
CA SER A 11 7.06 12.58 -1.14
C SER A 11 7.87 11.42 -0.54
N LEU A 12 8.11 11.49 0.76
CA LEU A 12 8.83 10.45 1.50
C LEU A 12 8.14 9.07 1.40
N GLY A 13 6.81 9.06 1.43
CA GLY A 13 6.01 7.84 1.30
C GLY A 13 6.23 7.16 -0.06
N TYR A 14 6.20 7.93 -1.15
CA TYR A 14 6.45 7.41 -2.49
C TYR A 14 7.85 6.84 -2.63
N GLN A 15 8.87 7.59 -2.20
CA GLN A 15 10.27 7.16 -2.30
C GLN A 15 10.53 5.86 -1.55
N ASN A 16 9.94 5.72 -0.35
CA ASN A 16 10.08 4.49 0.44
C ASN A 16 9.34 3.29 -0.18
N VAL A 17 8.12 3.49 -0.69
CA VAL A 17 7.37 2.42 -1.37
C VAL A 17 8.09 1.99 -2.65
N LYS A 18 8.57 2.95 -3.45
CA LYS A 18 9.35 2.68 -4.67
C LYS A 18 10.56 1.81 -4.38
N GLN A 19 11.41 2.20 -3.43
CA GLN A 19 12.61 1.44 -3.07
C GLN A 19 12.26 0.05 -2.53
N ALA A 20 11.20 -0.07 -1.74
CA ALA A 20 10.79 -1.33 -1.16
C ALA A 20 10.23 -2.29 -2.22
N LEU A 21 9.45 -1.80 -3.19
CA LEU A 21 8.96 -2.58 -4.33
C LEU A 21 10.11 -3.07 -5.20
N GLU A 22 11.10 -2.23 -5.47
CA GLU A 22 12.28 -2.61 -6.25
C GLU A 22 13.07 -3.73 -5.57
N ARG A 23 13.20 -3.69 -4.25
CA ARG A 23 13.94 -4.71 -3.48
C ARG A 23 13.19 -6.04 -3.37
N VAL A 24 11.89 -6.00 -3.07
CA VAL A 24 11.11 -7.21 -2.76
C VAL A 24 10.55 -7.86 -4.01
N PHE A 25 10.10 -7.06 -4.98
CA PHE A 25 9.43 -7.53 -6.19
C PHE A 25 10.21 -7.25 -7.48
N SER A 26 11.33 -6.51 -7.42
CA SER A 26 12.06 -6.05 -8.62
C SER A 26 11.18 -5.24 -9.56
N ILE A 27 10.29 -4.41 -8.99
CA ILE A 27 9.37 -3.53 -9.72
C ILE A 27 9.71 -2.07 -9.44
N ASN A 28 9.79 -1.26 -10.51
CA ASN A 28 9.92 0.19 -10.41
C ASN A 28 8.53 0.84 -10.35
N LEU A 29 8.22 1.55 -9.26
CA LEU A 29 6.95 2.26 -9.10
C LEU A 29 6.75 3.38 -10.13
N ASP A 30 7.82 3.97 -10.69
CA ASP A 30 7.71 5.04 -11.68
C ASP A 30 7.05 4.59 -12.99
N THR A 31 7.06 3.28 -13.27
CA THR A 31 6.46 2.71 -14.48
C THR A 31 4.98 2.38 -14.32
N ILE A 32 4.44 2.50 -13.10
CA ILE A 32 3.04 2.24 -12.78
C ILE A 32 2.28 3.56 -12.76
N THR A 33 1.11 3.58 -13.40
CA THR A 33 0.21 4.74 -13.29
C THR A 33 -0.36 4.81 -11.88
N ILE A 34 -0.20 5.97 -11.24
CA ILE A 34 -0.72 6.22 -9.90
C ILE A 34 -1.99 7.05 -9.97
N ASN A 35 -2.90 6.79 -9.04
CA ASN A 35 -4.03 7.65 -8.75
C ASN A 35 -3.62 8.59 -7.60
N GLU A 36 -3.49 9.87 -7.92
CA GLU A 36 -3.15 10.92 -6.97
C GLU A 36 -4.39 11.31 -6.15
N GLY A 37 -4.21 11.53 -4.85
CA GLY A 37 -5.23 12.05 -3.95
C GLY A 37 -4.87 13.43 -3.43
N GLU A 38 -5.63 13.92 -2.45
CA GLU A 38 -5.28 15.15 -1.72
C GLU A 38 -3.97 14.99 -0.94
N ASP A 39 -3.33 16.11 -0.63
CA ASP A 39 -2.05 16.18 0.10
C ASP A 39 -0.94 15.37 -0.61
N GLU A 40 -0.34 14.38 0.04
CA GLU A 40 0.66 13.46 -0.55
C GLU A 40 0.07 12.03 -0.70
N ASN A 41 -1.25 11.89 -0.68
CA ASN A 41 -1.92 10.58 -0.77
C ASN A 41 -1.87 10.04 -2.20
N PHE A 42 -1.65 8.73 -2.35
CA PHE A 42 -1.72 8.08 -3.65
C PHE A 42 -2.02 6.59 -3.52
N ASN A 43 -2.55 6.00 -4.59
CA ASN A 43 -2.66 4.55 -4.71
C ASN A 43 -2.39 4.09 -6.15
N PHE A 44 -2.13 2.80 -6.32
CA PHE A 44 -1.86 2.21 -7.63
C PHE A 44 -2.26 0.73 -7.64
N PRO A 45 -2.73 0.22 -8.80
CA PRO A 45 -2.97 -1.19 -8.98
C PRO A 45 -1.64 -1.96 -8.99
N PHE A 46 -1.63 -3.16 -8.43
CA PHE A 46 -0.48 -4.05 -8.43
C PHE A 46 -0.93 -5.48 -8.71
N VAL A 47 -0.18 -6.19 -9.55
CA VAL A 47 -0.47 -7.58 -9.93
C VAL A 47 0.77 -8.43 -9.71
N TYR A 48 0.61 -9.54 -8.99
CA TYR A 48 1.67 -10.52 -8.79
C TYR A 48 1.09 -11.92 -8.83
N LYS A 49 1.65 -12.77 -9.71
CA LYS A 49 1.18 -14.16 -9.94
C LYS A 49 -0.34 -14.29 -10.17
N GLY A 50 -0.95 -13.32 -10.85
CA GLY A 50 -2.38 -13.29 -11.13
C GLY A 50 -3.25 -12.79 -9.97
N TYR A 51 -2.68 -12.47 -8.81
CA TYR A 51 -3.40 -11.80 -7.74
C TYR A 51 -3.44 -10.29 -7.99
N HIS A 52 -4.64 -9.73 -8.02
CA HIS A 52 -4.89 -8.30 -8.20
C HIS A 52 -5.09 -7.64 -6.84
N MET A 53 -4.35 -6.57 -6.59
CA MET A 53 -4.46 -5.79 -5.36
C MET A 53 -4.21 -4.32 -5.64
N THR A 54 -4.49 -3.47 -4.67
CA THR A 54 -4.15 -2.06 -4.70
C THR A 54 -3.26 -1.74 -3.50
N MET A 55 -2.23 -0.93 -3.74
CA MET A 55 -1.33 -0.45 -2.72
C MET A 55 -1.32 1.08 -2.72
N GLY A 56 -0.96 1.70 -1.62
CA GLY A 56 -0.88 3.15 -1.57
C GLY A 56 -0.50 3.74 -0.23
N ILE A 57 -0.28 5.05 -0.26
CA ILE A 57 -0.09 5.89 0.92
C ILE A 57 -1.36 6.70 1.14
N SER A 58 -1.89 6.67 2.36
CA SER A 58 -3.01 7.50 2.79
C SER A 58 -2.65 8.31 4.02
N SER A 59 -3.56 9.17 4.47
CA SER A 59 -3.46 9.86 5.75
C SER A 59 -2.19 10.74 5.89
N THR A 60 -1.84 11.47 4.83
CA THR A 60 -0.64 12.31 4.75
C THR A 60 -0.82 13.75 5.25
N GLY A 61 -2.03 14.14 5.62
CA GLY A 61 -2.34 15.47 6.13
C GLY A 61 -1.48 15.82 7.34
N LYS A 62 -0.82 16.98 7.29
CA LYS A 62 0.06 17.46 8.35
C LYS A 62 -0.80 18.21 9.39
N ASN A 63 -0.46 18.05 10.67
CA ASN A 63 -1.14 18.69 11.82
C ASN A 63 -2.68 18.49 11.93
N ARG A 64 -3.24 17.43 11.32
CA ARG A 64 -4.65 17.05 11.42
C ARG A 64 -4.82 15.84 12.33
N GLN A 65 -5.92 15.80 13.08
CA GLN A 65 -6.22 14.65 13.94
C GLN A 65 -6.46 13.40 13.08
N LEU A 66 -5.96 12.25 13.52
CA LEU A 66 -6.05 10.94 12.84
C LEU A 66 -5.18 10.78 11.58
N GLU A 67 -4.55 11.85 11.09
CA GLU A 67 -3.56 11.77 10.03
C GLU A 67 -2.20 11.31 10.57
N ALA A 68 -1.42 10.65 9.73
CA ALA A 68 -0.05 10.22 10.04
C ALA A 68 1.01 11.26 9.63
N GLY A 69 0.62 12.27 8.85
CA GLY A 69 1.51 13.31 8.35
C GLY A 69 2.46 12.80 7.27
N GLU A 70 3.64 13.40 7.19
CA GLU A 70 4.64 13.08 6.16
C GLU A 70 4.90 11.58 6.02
N GLY A 71 4.78 11.09 4.79
CA GLY A 71 4.93 9.68 4.44
C GLY A 71 3.73 8.78 4.77
N GLY A 72 2.72 9.29 5.49
CA GLY A 72 1.40 8.68 5.63
C GLY A 72 1.39 7.24 6.20
N LEU A 73 0.29 6.55 5.93
CA LEU A 73 0.08 5.14 6.21
C LEU A 73 0.16 4.33 4.92
N PHE A 74 0.98 3.30 4.90
CA PHE A 74 1.09 2.35 3.81
C PHE A 74 0.03 1.26 3.95
N ASN A 75 -0.77 1.08 2.90
CA ASN A 75 -1.89 0.17 2.87
C ASN A 75 -1.81 -0.76 1.67
N ILE A 76 -2.29 -1.99 1.87
CA ILE A 76 -2.45 -3.01 0.83
C ILE A 76 -3.85 -3.60 0.99
N TRP A 77 -4.64 -3.60 -0.07
CA TRP A 77 -5.98 -4.16 -0.04
C TRP A 77 -6.35 -4.86 -1.34
N PHE A 78 -7.30 -5.77 -1.20
CA PHE A 78 -7.87 -6.54 -2.29
C PHE A 78 -9.30 -6.07 -2.50
N THR A 79 -9.66 -5.86 -3.76
CA THR A 79 -11.01 -5.49 -4.17
C THR A 79 -11.70 -6.73 -4.72
N GLN A 80 -12.85 -7.06 -4.14
CA GLN A 80 -13.79 -8.03 -4.70
C GLN A 80 -14.97 -7.26 -5.25
N ALA A 81 -15.18 -7.37 -6.55
CA ALA A 81 -16.31 -6.75 -7.24
C ALA A 81 -17.02 -7.84 -8.05
N ASP A 82 -18.29 -8.07 -7.74
CA ASP A 82 -19.23 -8.84 -8.56
C ASP A 82 -20.40 -7.93 -8.98
N GLU A 83 -21.34 -8.45 -9.77
CA GLU A 83 -22.49 -7.69 -10.29
C GLU A 83 -23.34 -7.05 -9.17
N GLN A 84 -23.26 -7.54 -7.94
CA GLN A 84 -24.11 -7.11 -6.81
C GLN A 84 -23.34 -6.47 -5.67
N ARG A 85 -22.02 -6.66 -5.57
CA ARG A 85 -21.22 -6.28 -4.40
C ARG A 85 -19.86 -5.76 -4.79
N PHE A 86 -19.52 -4.62 -4.19
CA PHE A 86 -18.16 -4.10 -4.13
C PHE A 86 -17.69 -4.18 -2.67
N SER A 87 -16.55 -4.83 -2.45
CA SER A 87 -15.93 -4.88 -1.13
C SER A 87 -14.42 -4.70 -1.21
N ILE A 88 -13.86 -4.04 -0.19
CA ILE A 88 -12.43 -3.85 0.00
C ILE A 88 -12.03 -4.55 1.28
N THR A 89 -11.00 -5.40 1.21
CA THR A 89 -10.43 -6.07 2.38
C THR A 89 -8.92 -5.83 2.44
N PHE A 90 -8.45 -5.25 3.55
CA PHE A 90 -7.04 -5.03 3.81
C PHE A 90 -6.27 -6.34 4.05
N LEU A 91 -5.01 -6.38 3.62
CA LEU A 91 -4.11 -7.52 3.82
C LEU A 91 -4.05 -7.96 5.28
N SER A 92 -3.93 -7.00 6.22
CA SER A 92 -3.86 -7.27 7.66
C SER A 92 -5.06 -8.07 8.18
N LYS A 93 -6.23 -7.93 7.54
CA LYS A 93 -7.44 -8.67 7.89
C LYS A 93 -7.47 -10.06 7.24
N ILE A 94 -6.95 -10.19 6.02
CA ILE A 94 -6.90 -11.46 5.29
C ILE A 94 -5.97 -12.46 5.99
N ILE A 95 -4.80 -12.00 6.41
CA ILE A 95 -3.79 -12.86 7.05
C ILE A 95 -3.84 -12.84 8.58
N ASP A 96 -4.79 -12.10 9.17
CA ASP A 96 -4.95 -11.87 10.61
C ASP A 96 -3.65 -11.41 11.33
N ASP A 97 -2.85 -10.58 10.67
CA ASP A 97 -1.62 -10.02 11.22
C ASP A 97 -1.81 -8.56 11.64
N LYS A 98 -1.90 -8.35 12.96
CA LYS A 98 -2.08 -7.01 13.55
C LYS A 98 -0.82 -6.15 13.43
N SER A 99 0.36 -6.72 13.20
CA SER A 99 1.61 -5.98 13.09
C SER A 99 1.66 -5.08 11.85
N ILE A 100 0.92 -5.45 10.79
CA ILE A 100 0.80 -4.69 9.54
C ILE A 100 -0.50 -3.89 9.45
N LYS A 101 -1.27 -3.77 10.55
CA LYS A 101 -2.53 -2.99 10.56
C LYS A 101 -2.28 -1.49 10.39
N ARG A 102 -1.12 -0.99 10.82
CA ARG A 102 -0.77 0.43 10.77
C ARG A 102 0.71 0.60 10.44
N VAL A 103 1.03 0.55 9.16
CA VAL A 103 2.40 0.68 8.64
C VAL A 103 2.63 2.14 8.28
N TYR A 104 3.64 2.78 8.86
CA TYR A 104 3.98 4.17 8.53
C TYR A 104 4.85 4.20 7.27
N GLY A 105 4.42 4.89 6.22
CA GLY A 105 5.16 4.94 4.95
C GLY A 105 6.50 5.67 5.06
N ARG A 106 6.66 6.55 6.06
CA ARG A 106 7.97 7.16 6.40
C ARG A 106 9.00 6.15 6.95
N ASP A 107 8.56 5.01 7.51
CA ASP A 107 9.44 3.95 7.99
C ASP A 107 9.68 2.92 6.88
N ARG A 108 10.75 3.14 6.12
CA ARG A 108 11.15 2.26 5.02
C ARG A 108 11.27 0.79 5.41
N LYS A 109 11.78 0.48 6.62
CA LYS A 109 11.94 -0.92 7.06
C LYS A 109 10.60 -1.59 7.29
N SER A 110 9.65 -0.86 7.86
CA SER A 110 8.29 -1.37 8.06
C SER A 110 7.55 -1.57 6.74
N VAL A 111 7.73 -0.67 5.76
CA VAL A 111 7.19 -0.85 4.40
C VAL A 111 7.80 -2.09 3.73
N GLU A 112 9.13 -2.21 3.73
CA GLU A 112 9.85 -3.36 3.13
C GLU A 112 9.43 -4.69 3.78
N ARG A 113 9.34 -4.73 5.12
CA ARG A 113 8.85 -5.91 5.85
C ARG A 113 7.42 -6.26 5.48
N THR A 114 6.54 -5.28 5.33
CA THR A 114 5.14 -5.51 4.95
C THR A 114 5.03 -6.10 3.55
N LEU A 115 5.84 -5.60 2.60
CA LEU A 115 5.93 -6.17 1.26
C LEU A 115 6.51 -7.59 1.27
N GLN A 116 7.49 -7.89 2.12
CA GLN A 116 8.01 -9.25 2.27
C GLN A 116 6.92 -10.21 2.78
N ILE A 117 6.17 -9.81 3.81
CA ILE A 117 5.03 -10.59 4.33
C ILE A 117 3.99 -10.83 3.24
N LEU A 118 3.66 -9.80 2.46
CA LEU A 118 2.77 -9.95 1.31
C LEU A 118 3.32 -10.99 0.33
N LYS A 119 4.59 -10.86 -0.07
CA LYS A 119 5.21 -11.76 -1.05
C LYS A 119 5.18 -13.20 -0.58
N ASP A 120 5.59 -13.45 0.67
CA ASP A 120 5.60 -14.77 1.28
C ASP A 120 4.18 -15.36 1.35
N PHE A 121 3.18 -14.53 1.67
CA PHE A 121 1.78 -14.94 1.65
C PHE A 121 1.31 -15.32 0.24
N LEU A 122 1.55 -14.47 -0.76
CA LEU A 122 1.15 -14.71 -2.16
C LEU A 122 1.87 -15.89 -2.80
N ASP A 123 3.08 -16.21 -2.33
CA ASP A 123 3.85 -17.39 -2.75
C ASP A 123 3.39 -18.68 -2.05
N SER A 124 2.51 -18.59 -1.05
CA SER A 124 2.01 -19.74 -0.28
C SER A 124 0.68 -20.30 -0.78
N ASP A 125 0.41 -21.58 -0.47
CA ASP A 125 -0.89 -22.22 -0.74
C ASP A 125 -2.07 -21.52 -0.06
N LYS A 126 -1.82 -20.78 1.04
CA LYS A 126 -2.86 -20.04 1.76
C LYS A 126 -3.47 -18.94 0.90
N ALA A 127 -2.69 -18.28 0.04
CA ALA A 127 -3.21 -17.25 -0.85
C ALA A 127 -4.23 -17.84 -1.83
N ALA A 128 -3.97 -19.05 -2.36
CA ALA A 128 -4.91 -19.72 -3.24
C ALA A 128 -6.22 -20.11 -2.54
N VAL A 129 -6.22 -20.28 -1.22
CA VAL A 129 -7.45 -20.56 -0.45
C VAL A 129 -8.18 -19.26 -0.08
N LEU A 130 -7.45 -18.25 0.38
CA LEU A 130 -8.04 -17.02 0.95
C LEU A 130 -8.39 -15.96 -0.09
N LEU A 131 -7.75 -15.99 -1.26
CA LEU A 131 -7.97 -15.02 -2.33
C LEU A 131 -8.71 -15.60 -3.55
N LYS A 132 -8.94 -16.91 -3.62
CA LYS A 132 -9.88 -17.46 -4.61
C LYS A 132 -11.31 -17.20 -4.14
N ASN A 133 -11.88 -16.11 -4.65
CA ASN A 133 -13.32 -15.89 -4.77
C ASN A 133 -13.55 -15.08 -6.04
#